data_AF-A0A228HLJ1-F1
#
_entry.id   AF-A0A228HLJ1-F1
#
_cell.length_a   1.000
_cell.length_b   1.000
_cell.length_c   1.000
_cell.angle_alpha   90.00
_cell.angle_beta   90.00
_cell.angle_gamma   90.00
#
_symmetry.space_group_name_H-M   'P 1'
#
loop_
_entity.id
_entity.type
_entity.pdbx_description
1 polymer ?
#
loop_
_entity_poly.entity_id
_entity_poly.type
_entity_poly.pdbx_seq_one_letter_code
_entity_poly.pdbx_strand_id
1 'polypeptide(L)' 'MTVEATIKFLHLAIAEDVRTLPWRSNCAGEIFSDDGSENGLRIGHFQGDAAIAAFVVAAHDEFQNGG' A
#
# COMPACT_ATOMS: atom_id res chain seq x y z
N MET A 1 9.03 -5.12 -21.25
CA MET A 1 8.28 -5.26 -19.98
C MET A 1 7.09 -4.32 -20.07
N THR A 2 5.87 -4.79 -19.80
CA THR A 2 4.68 -3.93 -19.80
C THR A 2 4.54 -3.20 -18.47
N VAL A 3 3.74 -2.12 -18.43
CA VAL A 3 3.46 -1.37 -17.20
C VAL A 3 2.82 -2.28 -16.14
N GLU A 4 1.84 -3.10 -16.56
CA GLU A 4 1.18 -4.10 -15.70
C GLU A 4 2.18 -5.10 -15.07
N ALA A 5 3.11 -5.64 -15.88
CA ALA A 5 4.13 -6.56 -15.38
C ALA A 5 5.07 -5.90 -14.36
N THR A 6 5.32 -4.60 -14.51
CA THR A 6 6.17 -3.83 -13.59
C THR A 6 5.48 -3.63 -12.24
N ILE A 7 4.18 -3.26 -12.24
CA ILE A 7 3.39 -3.09 -11.02
C ILE A 7 3.28 -4.42 -10.27
N LYS A 8 3.02 -5.52 -10.98
CA LYS A 8 2.96 -6.86 -10.39
C LYS A 8 4.27 -7.28 -9.75
N PHE A 9 5.41 -7.04 -10.41
CA PHE A 9 6.72 -7.35 -9.85
C PHE A 9 6.99 -6.55 -8.56
N LEU A 10 6.68 -5.25 -8.56
CA LEU A 10 6.86 -4.39 -7.39
C LEU A 10 5.97 -4.80 -6.22
N HIS A 11 4.71 -5.16 -6.49
CA HIS A 11 3.81 -5.65 -5.45
C HIS A 11 4.29 -6.99 -4.86
N LEU A 12 4.80 -7.90 -5.68
CA LEU A 12 5.36 -9.17 -5.21
C LEU A 12 6.67 -9.01 -4.43
N ALA A 13 7.39 -7.90 -4.59
CA ALA A 13 8.59 -7.58 -3.82
C ALA A 13 8.29 -7.10 -2.39
N ILE A 14 7.04 -6.74 -2.08
CA ILE A 14 6.59 -6.46 -0.72
C ILE A 14 6.60 -7.76 0.09
N ALA A 15 7.11 -7.72 1.32
CA ALA A 15 7.10 -8.84 2.25
C ALA A 15 5.68 -9.39 2.41
N GLU A 16 5.52 -10.72 2.40
CA GLU A 16 4.21 -11.38 2.33
C GLU A 16 3.27 -11.01 3.49
N ASP A 17 3.83 -10.90 4.69
CA ASP A 17 3.17 -10.51 5.93
C ASP A 17 2.69 -9.05 5.94
N VAL A 18 3.28 -8.18 5.11
CA VAL A 18 2.81 -6.80 4.91
C VAL A 18 1.87 -6.71 3.71
N ARG A 19 2.16 -7.47 2.65
CA ARG A 19 1.44 -7.45 1.37
C ARG A 19 0.01 -7.95 1.49
N THR A 20 -0.22 -8.95 2.35
CA THR A 20 -1.52 -9.63 2.52
C THR A 20 -2.47 -8.90 3.46
N LEU A 21 -1.98 -7.91 4.21
CA LEU A 21 -2.79 -7.12 5.12
C LEU A 21 -3.48 -5.95 4.38
N PRO A 22 -4.69 -5.53 4.82
CA PRO A 22 -5.32 -4.30 4.32
C PRO A 22 -4.48 -3.07 4.64
N TRP A 23 -4.42 -2.12 3.71
CA TRP A 23 -3.70 -0.86 3.91
C TRP A 23 -4.67 0.32 4.04
N ARG A 24 -4.24 1.38 4.72
CA ARG A 24 -4.97 2.65 4.84
C ARG A 24 -4.02 3.83 4.84
N SER A 25 -4.45 4.97 4.31
CA SER A 25 -3.70 6.23 4.35
C SER A 25 -4.42 7.31 5.17
N ASN A 26 -3.69 8.35 5.60
CA ASN A 26 -4.26 9.51 6.30
C ASN A 26 -3.93 10.85 5.60
N CYS A 27 -4.51 11.95 6.11
CA CYS A 27 -4.26 13.30 5.59
C CYS A 27 -2.82 13.81 5.80
N ALA A 28 -2.02 13.12 6.61
CA ALA A 28 -0.61 13.44 6.79
C ALA A 28 0.30 12.68 5.79
N GLY A 29 -0.27 11.93 4.83
CA GLY A 29 0.49 11.16 3.86
C GLY A 29 1.16 9.91 4.43
N GLU A 30 0.72 9.45 5.60
CA GLU A 30 1.19 8.19 6.19
C GLU A 30 0.37 7.01 5.66
N ILE A 31 1.01 5.84 5.55
CA ILE A 31 0.37 4.56 5.22
C ILE A 31 0.51 3.60 6.40
N PHE A 32 -0.58 2.93 6.72
CA PHE A 32 -0.68 1.94 7.78
C PHE A 32 -1.14 0.61 7.22
N SER A 33 -0.56 -0.47 7.72
CA SER A 33 -1.07 -1.83 7.57
C SER A 33 -2.00 -2.14 8.74
N ASP A 34 -3.15 -2.75 8.47
CA ASP A 34 -4.04 -3.25 9.51
C ASP A 34 -3.55 -4.62 10.00
N ASP A 35 -2.72 -4.59 11.04
CA ASP A 35 -2.16 -5.77 11.71
C ASP A 35 -3.01 -6.22 12.91
N GLY A 36 -4.22 -5.68 13.06
CA GLY A 36 -5.09 -5.92 14.22
C GLY A 36 -4.74 -5.09 15.46
N SER A 37 -3.75 -4.19 15.39
CA SER A 37 -3.50 -3.20 16.44
C SER A 37 -4.46 -2.00 16.31
N GLU A 38 -4.74 -1.32 17.43
CA GLU A 38 -5.66 -0.17 17.47
C GLU A 38 -5.31 0.94 16.46
N ASN A 39 -4.02 1.09 16.14
CA ASN A 39 -3.52 2.14 15.25
C ASN A 39 -2.94 1.58 13.93
N GLY A 40 -2.90 0.27 13.74
CA GLY A 40 -2.14 -0.35 12.66
C GLY A 40 -0.62 -0.10 12.76
N LEU A 41 0.14 -0.83 11.95
CA LEU A 41 1.58 -0.62 11.79
C LEU A 41 1.83 0.45 10.73
N ARG A 42 2.55 1.54 11.05
CA ARG A 42 2.96 2.52 10.04
C ARG A 42 4.06 1.93 9.15
N ILE A 43 3.77 1.75 7.87
CA ILE A 43 4.65 1.12 6.88
C ILE A 43 5.25 2.09 5.87
N GLY A 44 4.75 3.32 5.80
CA GLY A 44 5.26 4.33 4.87
C GLY A 44 4.80 5.74 5.18
N HIS A 45 5.49 6.71 4.59
CA HIS A 45 5.13 8.12 4.65
C HIS A 45 5.62 8.86 3.39
N PHE A 46 4.72 9.59 2.75
CA PHE A 46 5.01 10.48 1.62
C PHE A 46 5.05 11.93 2.12
N GLN A 47 6.24 12.54 2.10
CA GLN A 47 6.38 13.92 2.52
C GLN A 47 5.62 14.86 1.57
N GLY A 48 4.60 15.54 2.11
CA GLY A 48 3.93 16.66 1.44
C GLY A 48 2.78 16.31 0.50
N ASP A 49 2.43 15.03 0.31
CA ASP A 49 1.37 14.65 -0.62
C ASP A 49 0.54 13.46 -0.11
N ALA A 50 -0.60 13.76 0.52
CA ALA A 50 -1.57 12.76 0.95
C ALA A 50 -2.25 12.06 -0.24
N ALA A 51 -2.30 12.67 -1.42
CA ALA A 51 -2.89 12.04 -2.60
C ALA A 51 -1.99 10.92 -3.14
N ILE A 52 -0.66 11.06 -3.03
CA ILE A 52 0.26 9.96 -3.37
C ILE A 52 0.07 8.78 -2.42
N ALA A 53 -0.04 9.04 -1.11
CA ALA A 53 -0.30 7.97 -0.14
C ALA A 53 -1.62 7.23 -0.46
N ALA A 54 -2.68 7.97 -0.78
CA ALA A 54 -3.97 7.40 -1.19
C ALA A 54 -3.88 6.60 -2.50
N PHE A 55 -3.15 7.10 -3.49
CA PHE A 55 -2.92 6.40 -4.76
C PHE A 55 -2.20 5.06 -4.55
N VAL A 56 -1.18 5.03 -3.69
CA VAL A 56 -0.42 3.81 -3.39
C VAL A 56 -1.29 2.76 -2.69
N VAL A 57 -2.16 3.18 -1.75
CA VAL A 57 -3.13 2.28 -1.11
C VAL A 57 -4.11 1.72 -2.15
N ALA A 58 -4.68 2.58 -3.01
CA ALA A 58 -5.60 2.12 -4.06
C ALA A 58 -4.94 1.14 -5.05
N ALA A 59 -3.67 1.36 -5.41
CA ALA A 59 -2.93 0.45 -6.26
C ALA A 59 -2.63 -0.91 -5.58
N HIS A 60 -2.44 -0.92 -4.26
CA HIS A 60 -2.30 -2.14 -3.47
C HIS A 60 -3.63 -2.92 -3.42
N ASP A 61 -4.74 -2.23 -3.12
CA ASP A 61 -6.08 -2.84 -3.04
C ASP A 61 -6.52 -3.44 -4.39
N GLU A 62 -6.29 -2.73 -5.49
CA GLU A 62 -6.62 -3.22 -6.85
C GLU A 62 -5.88 -4.53 -7.16
N PHE A 63 -4.61 -4.63 -6.76
CA PHE A 63 -3.84 -5.85 -6.94
C PHE A 63 -4.39 -7.01 -6.09
N GLN A 64 -4.79 -6.75 -4.84
CA GLN A 64 -5.37 -7.79 -3.98
C GLN A 64 -6.71 -8.34 -4.51
N ASN A 65 -7.50 -7.49 -5.17
CA ASN A 65 -8.84 -7.85 -5.66
C ASN A 65 -8.84 -8.51 -7.06
N GLY A 66 -7.66 -8.80 -7.64
CA GLY A 66 -7.54 -9.65 -8.83
C GLY A 66 -7.37 -8.91 -10.16
N GLY A 67 -6.65 -7.79 -10.17
CA GLY A 67 -6.14 -7.16 -11.41
C GLY A 67 -5.31 -8.10 -12.29
#